data_AF-A0A5Q8CN15-F1
#
_entry.id   AF-A0A5Q8CN15-F1
#
_cell.length_a   1.000
_cell.length_b   1.000
_cell.length_c   1.000
_cell.angle_alpha   90.00
_cell.angle_beta   90.00
_cell.angle_gamma   90.00
#
_symmetry.space_group_name_H-M   'P 1'
#
loop_
_entity.id
_entity.type
_entity.pdbx_description
1 polymer ?
#
loop_
_entity_poly.entity_id
_entity_poly.type
_entity_poly.pdbx_seq_one_letter_code
_entity_poly.pdbx_strand_id
1 'polypeptide(L)'
;MRLIQNKASDDHRTAVAHVLEGAEQISIAVAFLKEGGARIIGLLLEARLKQGAKIEAFLGTDFYITEPRALAHLLAIKKRFGAFEMFLANGKTATFHPKSYVGRSEGQVRCLIGSANLTTGALTTNDEISILATVNSDEQLSSDLKVTFADFRESGSFQELDDLVLGQYASRHKDAERLRRKLEKELEDNFAAQFDLRRLNGFLRQYRADKTERSALAKRRTDRDKALKVQQLIADLGNAPRISKEMRSVFAENLSNLISSREPYQHLWHSGDIHRRGRRHSIIPRRRSHCSPRAGRQPNSRQNGVTSRCVS
;
A
#
# COMPACT_ATOMS: atom_id res chain seq x y z
N MET A 1 -32.03 16.09 -7.12
CA MET A 1 -30.76 15.47 -6.70
C MET A 1 -30.69 14.03 -7.21
N ARG A 2 -29.50 13.49 -7.48
CA ARG A 2 -29.28 12.12 -7.96
C ARG A 2 -28.01 11.53 -7.36
N LEU A 3 -27.99 10.22 -7.14
CA LEU A 3 -26.79 9.49 -6.74
C LEU A 3 -25.92 9.18 -7.97
N ILE A 4 -24.61 9.41 -7.86
CA ILE A 4 -23.61 9.08 -8.88
C ILE A 4 -22.70 7.98 -8.34
N GLN A 5 -22.47 6.97 -9.17
CA GLN A 5 -21.55 5.86 -8.93
C GLN A 5 -20.82 5.57 -10.24
N ASN A 6 -19.58 5.08 -10.20
CA ASN A 6 -18.88 4.69 -11.43
C ASN A 6 -19.45 3.38 -12.00
N LYS A 7 -20.66 3.46 -12.59
CA LYS A 7 -21.38 2.37 -13.22
C LYS A 7 -21.79 2.79 -14.63
N ALA A 8 -21.34 2.03 -15.63
CA ALA A 8 -21.70 2.22 -17.04
C ALA A 8 -21.49 3.68 -17.52
N SER A 9 -22.51 4.31 -18.13
CA SER A 9 -22.41 5.61 -18.81
C SER A 9 -22.64 6.85 -17.92
N ASP A 10 -22.89 6.68 -16.63
CA ASP A 10 -23.14 7.78 -15.68
C ASP A 10 -22.03 7.84 -14.61
N ASP A 11 -20.80 8.07 -15.07
CA ASP A 11 -19.60 8.10 -14.23
C ASP A 11 -19.35 9.49 -13.61
N HIS A 12 -18.41 9.57 -12.66
CA HIS A 12 -18.09 10.84 -12.01
C HIS A 12 -17.49 11.86 -12.98
N ARG A 13 -16.78 11.43 -14.03
CA ARG A 13 -16.31 12.34 -15.09
C ARG A 13 -17.49 13.00 -15.81
N THR A 14 -18.52 12.26 -16.21
CA THR A 14 -19.70 12.84 -16.87
C THR A 14 -20.48 13.75 -15.92
N ALA A 15 -20.58 13.37 -14.64
CA ALA A 15 -21.24 14.20 -13.64
C ALA A 15 -20.49 15.52 -13.39
N VAL A 16 -19.16 15.48 -13.29
CA VAL A 16 -18.34 16.70 -13.19
C VAL A 16 -18.50 17.57 -14.44
N ALA A 17 -18.46 16.98 -15.65
CA ALA A 17 -18.68 17.73 -16.88
C ALA A 17 -20.05 18.46 -16.88
N HIS A 18 -21.11 17.80 -16.41
CA HIS A 18 -22.43 18.40 -16.27
C HIS A 18 -22.49 19.54 -15.23
N VAL A 19 -21.79 19.40 -14.10
CA VAL A 19 -21.65 20.48 -13.11
C VAL A 19 -20.98 21.72 -13.73
N LEU A 20 -19.95 21.51 -14.55
CA LEU A 20 -19.20 22.60 -15.19
C LEU A 20 -19.88 23.15 -16.45
N GLU A 21 -21.01 22.60 -16.89
CA GLU A 21 -21.67 23.00 -18.13
C GLU A 21 -22.37 24.35 -17.99
N GLY A 22 -21.91 25.36 -18.72
CA GLY A 22 -22.48 26.72 -18.67
C GLY A 22 -22.22 27.48 -17.36
N ALA A 23 -21.36 26.95 -16.49
CA ALA A 23 -20.99 27.61 -15.23
C ALA A 23 -20.13 28.85 -15.49
N GLU A 24 -20.52 29.97 -14.88
CA GLU A 24 -19.81 31.25 -14.88
C GLU A 24 -18.81 31.35 -13.73
N GLN A 25 -19.09 30.67 -12.61
CA GLN A 25 -18.19 30.53 -11.47
C GLN A 25 -18.05 29.06 -11.10
N ILE A 26 -16.83 28.59 -10.97
CA ILE A 26 -16.51 27.21 -10.65
C ILE A 26 -15.63 27.18 -9.40
N SER A 27 -16.08 26.45 -8.38
CA SER A 27 -15.29 26.22 -7.16
C SER A 27 -15.03 24.72 -7.00
N ILE A 28 -13.76 24.33 -6.88
CA ILE A 28 -13.34 22.93 -6.73
C ILE A 28 -12.55 22.79 -5.44
N ALA A 29 -12.90 21.80 -4.62
CA ALA A 29 -12.15 21.45 -3.42
C ALA A 29 -11.93 19.94 -3.40
N VAL A 30 -10.67 19.50 -3.55
CA VAL A 30 -10.33 18.07 -3.56
C VAL A 30 -9.11 17.78 -2.71
N ALA A 31 -9.18 16.66 -1.99
CA ALA A 31 -8.07 16.18 -1.18
C ALA A 31 -6.88 15.77 -2.06
N PHE A 32 -7.14 15.05 -3.16
CA PHE A 32 -6.11 14.44 -3.99
C PHE A 32 -6.28 14.79 -5.47
N LEU A 33 -5.17 15.14 -6.11
CA LEU A 33 -5.08 15.42 -7.54
C LEU A 33 -3.95 14.59 -8.17
N LYS A 34 -4.26 13.80 -9.21
CA LYS A 34 -3.28 13.01 -9.99
C LYS A 34 -3.30 13.40 -11.46
N GLU A 35 -2.23 13.08 -12.19
CA GLU A 35 -2.00 13.53 -13.57
C GLU A 35 -3.18 13.20 -14.49
N GLY A 36 -3.71 11.99 -14.40
CA GLY A 36 -4.84 11.58 -15.23
C GLY A 36 -6.13 12.35 -14.92
N GLY A 37 -6.37 12.71 -13.66
CA GLY A 37 -7.50 13.57 -13.29
C GLY A 37 -7.30 15.02 -13.75
N ALA A 38 -6.09 15.56 -13.61
CA ALA A 38 -5.72 16.88 -14.10
C ALA A 38 -5.95 17.04 -15.61
N ARG A 39 -5.59 16.01 -16.40
CA ARG A 39 -5.83 16.02 -17.87
C ARG A 39 -7.31 16.02 -18.22
N ILE A 40 -8.11 15.18 -17.57
CA ILE A 40 -9.55 15.09 -17.82
C ILE A 40 -10.22 16.42 -17.50
N ILE A 41 -9.97 16.96 -16.31
CA ILE A 41 -10.64 18.19 -15.86
C ILE A 41 -10.07 19.42 -16.56
N GLY A 42 -8.76 19.46 -16.84
CA GLY A 42 -8.09 20.60 -17.45
C GLY A 42 -8.70 21.04 -18.78
N LEU A 43 -9.12 20.08 -19.62
CA LEU A 43 -9.84 20.37 -20.86
C LEU A 43 -11.19 21.08 -20.63
N LEU A 44 -11.93 20.63 -19.62
CA LEU A 44 -13.24 21.21 -19.26
C LEU A 44 -13.07 22.61 -18.66
N LEU A 45 -12.10 22.79 -17.77
CA LEU A 45 -11.79 24.09 -17.17
C LEU A 45 -11.30 25.09 -18.22
N GLU A 46 -10.40 24.69 -19.10
CA GLU A 46 -9.91 25.55 -20.18
C GLU A 46 -11.04 25.98 -21.13
N ALA A 47 -11.99 25.09 -21.44
CA ALA A 47 -13.16 25.44 -22.24
C ALA A 47 -14.05 26.49 -21.55
N ARG A 48 -14.24 26.38 -20.23
CA ARG A 48 -15.00 27.36 -19.44
C ARG A 48 -14.27 28.69 -19.29
N LEU A 49 -12.96 28.67 -19.04
CA LEU A 49 -12.13 29.88 -18.97
C LEU A 49 -12.15 30.67 -20.29
N LYS A 50 -12.13 29.98 -21.45
CA LYS A 50 -12.29 30.61 -22.78
C LYS A 50 -13.65 31.30 -22.96
N GLN A 51 -14.66 30.88 -22.21
CA GLN A 51 -15.99 31.48 -22.20
C GLN A 51 -16.16 32.55 -21.10
N GLY A 52 -15.08 32.93 -20.42
CA GLY A 52 -15.09 33.98 -19.40
C GLY A 52 -15.43 33.53 -17.99
N ALA A 53 -15.53 32.22 -17.73
CA ALA A 53 -15.79 31.71 -16.39
C ALA A 53 -14.63 32.02 -15.44
N LYS A 54 -14.95 32.23 -14.16
CA LYS A 54 -13.99 32.34 -13.06
C LYS A 54 -13.88 31.00 -12.34
N ILE A 55 -12.66 30.59 -12.02
CA ILE A 55 -12.40 29.28 -11.43
C ILE A 55 -11.49 29.44 -10.21
N GLU A 56 -11.87 28.81 -9.10
CA GLU A 56 -11.00 28.62 -7.93
C GLU A 56 -10.87 27.12 -7.63
N ALA A 57 -9.66 26.69 -7.30
CA ALA A 57 -9.39 25.30 -6.93
C ALA A 57 -8.56 25.22 -5.64
N PHE A 58 -9.08 24.53 -4.63
CA PHE A 58 -8.41 24.22 -3.37
C PHE A 58 -7.95 22.76 -3.38
N LEU A 59 -6.64 22.55 -3.28
CA LEU A 59 -6.00 21.27 -3.50
C LEU A 59 -5.26 20.81 -2.24
N GLY A 60 -5.64 19.62 -1.75
CA GLY A 60 -5.00 19.00 -0.59
C GLY A 60 -3.59 18.49 -0.88
N THR A 61 -2.76 18.51 0.17
CA THR A 61 -1.38 18.01 0.14
C THR A 61 -1.14 16.86 1.11
N ASP A 62 -2.18 16.47 1.87
CA ASP A 62 -2.12 15.40 2.86
C ASP A 62 -1.62 14.08 2.26
N PHE A 63 -0.83 13.37 3.06
CA PHE A 63 -0.17 12.10 2.71
C PHE A 63 0.72 12.14 1.46
N TYR A 64 0.98 13.33 0.90
CA TYR A 64 1.71 13.50 -0.36
C TYR A 64 1.16 12.61 -1.49
N ILE A 65 -0.18 12.58 -1.61
CA ILE A 65 -0.88 11.84 -2.68
C ILE A 65 -1.07 12.71 -3.92
N THR A 66 -1.25 14.03 -3.75
CA THR A 66 -1.33 14.96 -4.88
C THR A 66 -0.01 15.00 -5.66
N GLU A 67 -0.08 14.77 -6.97
CA GLU A 67 1.11 14.63 -7.80
C GLU A 67 1.61 16.01 -8.28
N PRO A 68 2.91 16.33 -8.13
CA PRO A 68 3.46 17.59 -8.62
C PRO A 68 3.28 17.82 -10.13
N ARG A 69 3.27 16.75 -10.93
CA ARG A 69 3.01 16.84 -12.38
C ARG A 69 1.58 17.29 -12.69
N ALA A 70 0.62 16.80 -11.90
CA ALA A 70 -0.77 17.17 -12.02
C ALA A 70 -0.99 18.66 -11.67
N LEU A 71 -0.32 19.14 -10.62
CA LEU A 71 -0.29 20.56 -10.26
C LEU A 71 0.34 21.40 -11.38
N ALA A 72 1.48 20.97 -11.92
CA ALA A 72 2.15 21.66 -13.02
C ALA A 72 1.27 21.77 -14.27
N HIS A 73 0.49 20.72 -14.58
CA HIS A 73 -0.46 20.74 -15.69
C HIS A 73 -1.51 21.85 -15.52
N LEU A 74 -2.18 21.91 -14.37
CA LEU A 74 -3.20 22.93 -14.12
C LEU A 74 -2.60 24.33 -13.97
N LEU A 75 -1.40 24.45 -13.38
CA LEU A 75 -0.67 25.71 -13.30
C LEU A 75 -0.35 26.29 -14.68
N ALA A 76 -0.05 25.45 -15.68
CA ALA A 76 0.12 25.90 -17.07
C ALA A 76 -1.18 26.43 -17.69
N ILE A 77 -2.34 25.96 -17.26
CA ILE A 77 -3.64 26.55 -17.62
C ILE A 77 -3.79 27.90 -16.91
N LYS A 78 -3.58 27.95 -15.58
CA LYS A 78 -3.63 29.19 -14.79
C LYS A 78 -2.77 30.32 -15.37
N LYS A 79 -1.54 30.02 -15.81
CA LYS A 79 -0.65 31.00 -16.44
C LYS A 79 -1.20 31.61 -17.74
N ARG A 80 -2.10 30.91 -18.44
CA ARG A 80 -2.77 31.40 -19.64
C ARG A 80 -4.07 32.15 -19.32
N PHE A 81 -4.66 31.92 -18.15
CA PHE A 81 -5.96 32.46 -17.76
C PHE A 81 -5.92 32.98 -16.31
N GLY A 82 -5.79 34.30 -16.14
CA GLY A 82 -5.77 34.94 -14.81
C GLY A 82 -7.05 34.74 -13.98
N ALA A 83 -8.16 34.37 -14.63
CA ALA A 83 -9.41 34.01 -13.97
C ALA A 83 -9.40 32.61 -13.31
N PHE A 84 -8.29 31.86 -13.43
CA PHE A 84 -8.09 30.60 -12.74
C PHE A 84 -7.15 30.77 -11.54
N GLU A 85 -7.73 30.72 -10.34
CA GLU A 85 -7.02 30.75 -9.07
C GLU A 85 -6.84 29.32 -8.55
N MET A 86 -5.64 29.03 -8.03
CA MET A 86 -5.29 27.72 -7.51
C MET A 86 -4.64 27.90 -6.15
N PHE A 87 -5.12 27.16 -5.17
CA PHE A 87 -4.70 27.24 -3.78
C PHE A 87 -4.27 25.86 -3.31
N LEU A 88 -3.06 25.76 -2.78
CA LEU A 88 -2.48 24.53 -2.28
C LEU A 88 -2.50 24.54 -0.74
N ALA A 89 -3.01 23.47 -0.15
CA ALA A 89 -3.05 23.33 1.30
C ALA A 89 -1.62 23.40 1.88
N ASN A 90 -1.43 24.28 2.86
CA ASN A 90 -0.17 24.57 3.51
C ASN A 90 -0.36 24.59 5.04
N GLY A 91 -0.06 23.48 5.69
CA GLY A 91 -0.14 23.37 7.15
C GLY A 91 -0.71 22.04 7.61
N LYS A 92 -0.66 21.78 8.92
CA LYS A 92 -1.01 20.49 9.54
C LYS A 92 -1.99 20.64 10.72
N THR A 93 -2.91 21.59 10.68
CA THR A 93 -3.92 21.69 11.75
C THR A 93 -4.97 20.59 11.62
N ALA A 94 -5.41 20.29 10.39
CA ALA A 94 -6.32 19.19 10.09
C ALA A 94 -6.12 18.68 8.66
N THR A 95 -6.50 17.42 8.41
CA THR A 95 -6.50 16.81 7.07
C THR A 95 -7.54 17.50 6.18
N PHE A 96 -7.12 18.07 5.06
CA PHE A 96 -8.01 18.62 4.06
C PHE A 96 -8.57 17.50 3.18
N HIS A 97 -9.78 17.04 3.49
CA HIS A 97 -10.38 15.88 2.85
C HIS A 97 -11.70 16.08 2.06
N PRO A 98 -12.08 17.28 1.56
CA PRO A 98 -13.27 17.40 0.72
C PRO A 98 -13.07 16.75 -0.66
N LYS A 99 -14.20 16.47 -1.33
CA LYS A 99 -14.30 16.22 -2.77
C LYS A 99 -15.60 16.88 -3.26
N SER A 100 -15.49 18.14 -3.64
CA SER A 100 -16.60 19.00 -4.01
C SER A 100 -16.29 19.71 -5.32
N TYR A 101 -17.25 19.68 -6.23
CA TYR A 101 -17.24 20.40 -7.49
C TYR A 101 -18.52 21.23 -7.55
N VAL A 102 -18.40 22.54 -7.74
CA VAL A 102 -19.55 23.45 -7.75
C VAL A 102 -19.45 24.34 -8.98
N GLY A 103 -20.52 24.37 -9.77
CA GLY A 103 -20.70 25.29 -10.88
C GLY A 103 -21.89 26.20 -10.59
N ARG A 104 -21.72 27.51 -10.80
CA ARG A 104 -22.76 28.52 -10.60
C ARG A 104 -23.00 29.26 -11.91
N SER A 105 -24.27 29.44 -12.23
CA SER A 105 -24.77 30.23 -13.35
C SER A 105 -25.88 31.14 -12.83
N GLU A 106 -26.41 32.01 -13.68
CA GLU A 106 -27.55 32.85 -13.32
C GLU A 106 -28.72 32.01 -12.75
N GLY A 107 -29.13 32.32 -11.51
CA GLY A 107 -30.24 31.67 -10.81
C GLY A 107 -30.03 30.22 -10.35
N GLN A 108 -28.93 29.54 -10.70
CA GLN A 108 -28.76 28.11 -10.46
C GLN A 108 -27.34 27.73 -9.98
N VAL A 109 -27.29 26.77 -9.06
CA VAL A 109 -26.06 26.11 -8.60
C VAL A 109 -26.16 24.61 -8.87
N ARG A 110 -25.15 24.06 -9.54
CA ARG A 110 -24.95 22.61 -9.68
C ARG A 110 -23.76 22.19 -8.85
N CYS A 111 -23.87 21.08 -8.12
CA CYS A 111 -22.75 20.55 -7.37
C CYS A 111 -22.69 19.03 -7.40
N LEU A 112 -21.47 18.49 -7.37
CA LEU A 112 -21.17 17.09 -7.13
C LEU A 112 -20.32 16.99 -5.87
N ILE A 113 -20.84 16.31 -4.85
CA ILE A 113 -20.18 16.18 -3.55
C ILE A 113 -20.20 14.71 -3.11
N GLY A 114 -19.05 14.18 -2.72
CA GLY A 114 -18.96 12.78 -2.29
C GLY A 114 -17.53 12.30 -2.13
N SER A 115 -17.24 11.11 -2.68
CA SER A 115 -15.95 10.43 -2.48
C SER A 115 -14.92 10.70 -3.58
N ALA A 116 -15.33 11.21 -4.75
CA ALA A 116 -14.50 11.23 -5.96
C ALA A 116 -13.48 12.38 -6.02
N ASN A 117 -12.20 12.06 -5.78
CA ASN A 117 -11.06 12.96 -6.00
C ASN A 117 -10.75 13.18 -7.50
N LEU A 118 -9.86 14.12 -7.82
CA LEU A 118 -9.37 14.34 -9.19
C LEU A 118 -8.29 13.31 -9.58
N THR A 119 -8.71 12.06 -9.71
CA THR A 119 -7.87 10.94 -10.20
C THR A 119 -8.62 10.15 -11.26
N THR A 120 -7.93 9.50 -12.20
CA THR A 120 -8.61 8.69 -13.23
C THR A 120 -9.50 7.61 -12.61
N GLY A 121 -8.99 6.90 -11.60
CA GLY A 121 -9.77 5.88 -10.90
C GLY A 121 -11.05 6.43 -10.29
N ALA A 122 -10.95 7.49 -9.48
CA ALA A 122 -12.12 8.10 -8.84
C ALA A 122 -13.14 8.66 -9.85
N LEU A 123 -12.68 9.18 -10.98
CA LEU A 123 -13.57 9.73 -12.00
C LEU A 123 -14.24 8.67 -12.88
N THR A 124 -13.75 7.42 -12.92
CA THR A 124 -14.19 6.44 -13.94
C THR A 124 -14.35 4.99 -13.49
N THR A 125 -13.50 4.44 -12.60
CA THR A 125 -13.43 2.99 -12.33
C THR A 125 -13.52 2.59 -10.87
N ASN A 126 -13.19 3.46 -9.93
CA ASN A 126 -13.23 3.15 -8.51
C ASN A 126 -14.68 3.03 -8.02
N ASP A 127 -14.90 2.25 -6.97
CA ASP A 127 -16.16 2.26 -6.22
C ASP A 127 -16.30 3.60 -5.50
N GLU A 128 -17.09 4.49 -6.08
CA GLU A 128 -17.30 5.87 -5.63
C GLU A 128 -18.79 6.15 -5.46
N ILE A 129 -19.12 7.05 -4.54
CA ILE A 129 -20.49 7.48 -4.26
C ILE A 129 -20.52 8.99 -4.02
N SER A 130 -21.33 9.70 -4.81
CA SER A 130 -21.53 11.14 -4.69
C SER A 130 -22.98 11.53 -4.94
N ILE A 131 -23.38 12.69 -4.43
CA ILE A 131 -24.66 13.32 -4.74
C ILE A 131 -24.41 14.41 -5.79
N LEU A 132 -25.13 14.32 -6.91
CA LEU A 132 -25.29 15.39 -7.87
C LEU A 132 -26.57 16.16 -7.54
N ALA A 133 -26.45 17.45 -7.31
CA ALA A 133 -27.57 18.33 -7.01
C ALA A 133 -27.59 19.55 -7.93
N THR A 134 -28.80 20.00 -8.23
CA THR A 134 -29.08 21.27 -8.89
C THR A 134 -30.09 21.98 -7.99
N VAL A 135 -29.73 23.16 -7.53
CA VAL A 135 -30.53 23.99 -6.62
C VAL A 135 -30.60 25.41 -7.14
N ASN A 136 -31.63 26.15 -6.76
CA ASN A 136 -31.71 27.57 -7.03
C ASN A 136 -30.71 28.34 -6.15
N SER A 137 -30.29 29.51 -6.63
CA SER A 137 -29.26 30.32 -5.95
C SER A 137 -29.66 30.84 -4.57
N ASP A 138 -30.95 30.88 -4.25
CA ASP A 138 -31.54 31.30 -2.98
C ASP A 138 -31.74 30.16 -1.96
N GLU A 139 -31.50 28.91 -2.35
CA GLU A 139 -31.58 27.77 -1.44
C GLU A 139 -30.41 27.73 -0.45
N GLN A 140 -30.65 27.17 0.75
CA GLN A 140 -29.67 27.08 1.83
C GLN A 140 -28.34 26.44 1.39
N LEU A 141 -28.40 25.37 0.58
CA LEU A 141 -27.21 24.69 0.08
C LEU A 141 -26.31 25.62 -0.76
N SER A 142 -26.88 26.54 -1.54
CA SER A 142 -26.12 27.55 -2.29
C SER A 142 -25.36 28.47 -1.35
N SER A 143 -26.00 28.90 -0.26
CA SER A 143 -25.37 29.72 0.79
C SER A 143 -24.26 28.96 1.51
N ASP A 144 -24.52 27.74 1.96
CA ASP A 144 -23.54 26.90 2.69
C ASP A 144 -22.29 26.65 1.85
N LEU A 145 -22.46 26.39 0.55
CA LEU A 145 -21.34 26.21 -0.37
C LEU A 145 -20.54 27.50 -0.57
N LYS A 146 -21.19 28.68 -0.60
CA LYS A 146 -20.47 29.96 -0.67
C LYS A 146 -19.63 30.19 0.59
N VAL A 147 -20.23 30.01 1.77
CA VAL A 147 -19.55 30.15 3.06
C VAL A 147 -18.37 29.19 3.17
N THR A 148 -18.57 27.90 2.84
CA THR A 148 -17.53 26.88 2.92
C THR A 148 -16.28 27.23 2.09
N PHE A 149 -16.47 27.73 0.86
CA PHE A 149 -15.32 28.11 0.01
C PHE A 149 -14.69 29.44 0.44
N ALA A 150 -15.47 30.38 0.98
CA ALA A 150 -14.93 31.59 1.61
C ALA A 150 -14.05 31.24 2.83
N ASP A 151 -14.50 30.30 3.67
CA ASP A 151 -13.72 29.81 4.82
C ASP A 151 -12.38 29.22 4.38
N PHE A 152 -12.34 28.42 3.29
CA PHE A 152 -11.07 27.92 2.77
C PHE A 152 -10.12 29.06 2.38
N ARG A 153 -10.64 30.09 1.72
CA ARG A 153 -9.87 31.25 1.27
C ARG A 153 -9.33 32.07 2.44
N GLU A 154 -10.11 32.23 3.50
CA GLU A 154 -9.80 33.08 4.65
C GLU A 154 -9.06 32.34 5.78
N SER A 155 -9.05 31.00 5.78
CA SER A 155 -8.46 30.16 6.83
C SER A 155 -6.95 30.35 7.08
N GLY A 156 -6.22 30.96 6.15
CA GLY A 156 -4.75 31.00 6.15
C GLY A 156 -4.09 29.63 5.97
N SER A 157 -4.87 28.56 5.76
CA SER A 157 -4.38 27.18 5.58
C SER A 157 -3.97 26.87 4.15
N PHE A 158 -4.05 27.85 3.25
CA PHE A 158 -3.73 27.71 1.85
C PHE A 158 -2.77 28.79 1.38
N GLN A 159 -1.95 28.44 0.40
CA GLN A 159 -1.10 29.36 -0.34
C GLN A 159 -1.50 29.32 -1.81
N GLU A 160 -1.47 30.47 -2.49
CA GLU A 160 -1.67 30.48 -3.93
C GLU A 160 -0.55 29.69 -4.62
N LEU A 161 -0.92 28.85 -5.59
CA LEU A 161 0.01 28.02 -6.31
C LEU A 161 0.73 28.84 -7.39
N ASP A 162 2.04 28.98 -7.22
CA ASP A 162 2.99 29.48 -8.21
C ASP A 162 4.13 28.47 -8.44
N ASP A 163 5.14 28.84 -9.24
CA ASP A 163 6.29 27.98 -9.51
C ASP A 163 7.13 27.69 -8.26
N LEU A 164 7.21 28.62 -7.30
CA LEU A 164 7.98 28.48 -6.07
C LEU A 164 7.31 27.47 -5.13
N VAL A 165 6.00 27.65 -4.88
CA VAL A 165 5.17 26.76 -4.06
C VAL A 165 5.16 25.36 -4.67
N LEU A 166 5.02 25.25 -6.00
CA LEU A 166 5.10 23.98 -6.70
C LEU A 166 6.47 23.30 -6.50
N GLY A 167 7.57 24.05 -6.65
CA GLY A 167 8.92 23.53 -6.45
C GLY A 167 9.16 23.02 -5.03
N GLN A 168 8.71 23.79 -4.02
CA GLN A 168 8.79 23.39 -2.61
C GLN A 168 7.96 22.14 -2.31
N TYR A 169 6.74 22.06 -2.85
CA TYR A 169 5.91 20.87 -2.70
C TYR A 169 6.52 19.65 -3.40
N ALA A 170 7.01 19.81 -4.63
CA ALA A 170 7.63 18.74 -5.40
C ALA A 170 8.84 18.12 -4.69
N SER A 171 9.66 18.94 -4.04
CA SER A 171 10.78 18.48 -3.20
C SER A 171 10.29 17.59 -2.05
N ARG A 172 9.32 18.07 -1.26
CA ARG A 172 8.74 17.31 -0.14
C ARG A 172 8.04 16.03 -0.60
N HIS A 173 7.30 16.10 -1.71
CA HIS A 173 6.63 14.94 -2.32
C HIS A 173 7.64 13.86 -2.71
N LYS A 174 8.79 14.23 -3.30
CA LYS A 174 9.83 13.26 -3.67
C LYS A 174 10.38 12.50 -2.47
N ASP A 175 10.62 13.19 -1.35
CA ASP A 175 11.07 12.55 -0.11
C ASP A 175 10.00 11.62 0.48
N ALA A 176 8.75 12.07 0.50
CA ALA A 176 7.63 11.26 0.97
C ALA A 176 7.39 10.01 0.10
N GLU A 177 7.45 10.15 -1.22
CA GLU A 177 7.33 9.03 -2.16
C GLU A 177 8.45 8.00 -1.94
N ARG A 178 9.69 8.45 -1.73
CA ARG A 178 10.81 7.56 -1.41
C ARG A 178 10.55 6.76 -0.12
N LEU A 179 10.04 7.42 0.92
CA LEU A 179 9.71 6.76 2.19
C LEU A 179 8.54 5.78 2.03
N ARG A 180 7.48 6.17 1.33
CA ARG A 180 6.31 5.32 1.05
C ARG A 180 6.71 4.04 0.33
N ARG A 181 7.53 4.13 -0.73
CA ARG A 181 8.00 2.95 -1.48
C ARG A 181 8.85 2.01 -0.61
N LYS A 182 9.63 2.54 0.33
CA LYS A 182 10.39 1.71 1.29
C LYS A 182 9.43 0.96 2.21
N LEU A 183 8.45 1.66 2.78
CA LEU A 183 7.43 1.06 3.65
C LEU A 183 6.61 -0.01 2.92
N GLU A 184 6.13 0.28 1.70
CA GLU A 184 5.37 -0.67 0.88
C GLU A 184 6.17 -1.95 0.63
N LYS A 185 7.47 -1.83 0.32
CA LYS A 185 8.35 -2.99 0.15
C LYS A 185 8.51 -3.80 1.44
N GLU A 186 8.72 -3.14 2.58
CA GLU A 186 8.82 -3.82 3.88
C GLU A 186 7.51 -4.54 4.25
N LEU A 187 6.36 -3.94 3.94
CA LEU A 187 5.05 -4.56 4.15
C LEU A 187 4.83 -5.77 3.23
N GLU A 188 5.23 -5.69 1.96
CA GLU A 188 5.17 -6.81 1.02
C GLU A 188 6.07 -7.98 1.48
N ASP A 189 7.30 -7.67 1.89
CA ASP A 189 8.25 -8.66 2.40
C ASP A 189 7.71 -9.35 3.67
N ASN A 190 7.05 -8.60 4.56
CA ASN A 190 6.38 -9.15 5.74
C ASN A 190 5.11 -9.94 5.41
N PHE A 191 4.32 -9.50 4.43
CA PHE A 191 3.10 -10.18 4.02
C PHE A 191 3.39 -11.54 3.39
N ALA A 192 4.46 -11.64 2.59
CA ALA A 192 4.94 -12.90 2.04
C ALA A 192 5.33 -13.95 3.11
N ALA A 193 5.53 -13.54 4.36
CA ALA A 193 5.81 -14.41 5.49
C ALA A 193 4.54 -14.95 6.20
N GLN A 194 3.33 -14.62 5.74
CA GLN A 194 2.11 -15.15 6.34
C GLN A 194 1.94 -16.66 6.13
N PHE A 195 1.43 -17.33 7.17
CA PHE A 195 1.17 -18.75 7.14
C PHE A 195 0.00 -19.11 6.22
N ASP A 196 0.23 -20.03 5.28
CA ASP A 196 -0.86 -20.65 4.53
C ASP A 196 -1.67 -21.58 5.46
N LEU A 197 -2.79 -21.06 5.97
CA LEU A 197 -3.69 -21.78 6.86
C LEU A 197 -4.25 -23.06 6.23
N ARG A 198 -4.42 -23.12 4.89
CA ARG A 198 -4.89 -24.34 4.22
C ARG A 198 -3.82 -25.41 4.29
N ARG A 199 -2.57 -25.03 4.03
CA ARG A 199 -1.42 -25.93 4.12
C ARG A 199 -1.15 -26.39 5.56
N LEU A 200 -1.22 -25.48 6.53
CA LEU A 200 -1.13 -25.82 7.96
C LEU A 200 -2.22 -26.79 8.39
N ASN A 201 -3.47 -26.57 7.98
CA ASN A 201 -4.56 -27.51 8.25
C ASN A 201 -4.34 -28.86 7.57
N GLY A 202 -3.73 -28.89 6.38
CA GLY A 202 -3.27 -30.11 5.73
C GLY A 202 -2.27 -30.89 6.58
N PHE A 203 -1.21 -30.22 7.05
CA PHE A 203 -0.21 -30.82 7.94
C PHE A 203 -0.82 -31.29 9.27
N LEU A 204 -1.75 -30.52 9.84
CA LEU A 204 -2.44 -30.92 11.07
C LEU A 204 -3.27 -32.19 10.88
N ARG A 205 -3.96 -32.33 9.73
CA ARG A 205 -4.69 -33.57 9.40
C ARG A 205 -3.76 -34.76 9.24
N GLN A 206 -2.65 -34.59 8.53
CA GLN A 206 -1.64 -35.64 8.35
C GLN A 206 -1.08 -36.09 9.72
N TYR A 207 -0.71 -35.13 10.57
CA TYR A 207 -0.24 -35.40 11.93
C TYR A 207 -1.30 -36.13 12.77
N ARG A 208 -2.57 -35.72 12.71
CA ARG A 208 -3.66 -36.37 13.45
C ARG A 208 -3.93 -37.81 12.98
N ALA A 209 -3.69 -38.11 11.70
CA ALA A 209 -3.85 -39.45 11.15
C ALA A 209 -2.69 -40.38 11.56
N ASP A 210 -1.48 -39.85 11.71
CA ASP A 210 -0.29 -40.61 12.08
C ASP A 210 -0.32 -41.00 13.57
N LYS A 211 -0.52 -42.30 13.85
CA LYS A 211 -0.50 -42.83 15.23
C LYS A 211 0.91 -42.81 15.83
N THR A 212 1.94 -43.01 15.02
CA THR A 212 3.34 -43.07 15.44
C THR A 212 3.80 -41.69 15.89
N GLU A 213 3.55 -40.65 15.09
CA GLU A 213 3.93 -39.27 15.46
C GLU A 213 3.15 -38.76 16.68
N ARG A 214 1.87 -39.14 16.83
CA ARG A 214 1.09 -38.82 18.04
C ARG A 214 1.63 -39.48 19.29
N SER A 215 1.95 -40.78 19.21
CA SER A 215 2.58 -41.51 20.31
C SER A 215 3.97 -40.94 20.63
N ALA A 216 4.77 -40.62 19.61
CA ALA A 216 6.07 -39.98 19.76
C ALA A 216 5.95 -38.59 20.41
N LEU A 217 4.92 -37.79 20.12
CA LEU A 217 4.70 -36.52 20.82
C LEU A 217 4.35 -36.74 22.30
N ALA A 218 3.46 -37.69 22.61
CA ALA A 218 3.12 -38.01 23.99
C ALA A 218 4.36 -38.46 24.77
N LYS A 219 5.16 -39.37 24.19
CA LYS A 219 6.44 -39.82 24.75
C LYS A 219 7.39 -38.64 24.96
N ARG A 220 7.59 -37.78 23.95
CA ARG A 220 8.42 -36.56 24.04
C ARG A 220 7.97 -35.60 25.15
N ARG A 221 6.68 -35.52 25.48
CA ARG A 221 6.20 -34.71 26.60
C ARG A 221 6.61 -35.33 27.93
N THR A 222 6.37 -36.62 28.11
CA THR A 222 6.80 -37.35 29.30
C THR A 222 8.32 -37.33 29.49
N ASP A 223 9.08 -37.50 28.42
CA ASP A 223 10.55 -37.47 28.45
C ASP A 223 11.07 -36.07 28.82
N ARG A 224 10.39 -34.99 28.38
CA ARG A 224 10.70 -33.63 28.81
C ARG A 224 10.43 -33.40 30.29
N ASP A 225 9.32 -33.92 30.82
CA ASP A 225 9.02 -33.81 32.26
C ASP A 225 10.07 -34.56 33.10
N LYS A 226 10.52 -35.73 32.64
CA LYS A 226 11.63 -36.46 33.27
C LYS A 226 12.96 -35.71 33.13
N ALA A 227 13.25 -35.17 31.95
CA ALA A 227 14.46 -34.39 31.69
C ALA A 227 14.53 -33.16 32.60
N LEU A 228 13.41 -32.47 32.83
CA LEU A 228 13.34 -31.32 33.74
C LEU A 228 13.75 -31.71 35.16
N LYS A 229 13.28 -32.85 35.68
CA LYS A 229 13.68 -33.36 37.01
C LYS A 229 15.18 -33.66 37.07
N VAL A 230 15.73 -34.29 36.04
CA VAL A 230 17.17 -34.58 35.97
C VAL A 230 18.00 -33.29 35.86
N GLN A 231 17.51 -32.28 35.13
CA GLN A 231 18.14 -30.96 35.05
C GLN A 231 18.11 -30.23 36.40
N GLN A 232 17.02 -30.32 37.14
CA GLN A 232 16.92 -29.77 38.50
C GLN A 232 17.94 -30.43 39.44
N LEU A 233 18.05 -31.76 39.43
CA LEU A 233 19.06 -32.49 40.19
C LEU A 233 20.49 -32.06 39.84
N ILE A 234 20.77 -31.83 38.55
CA ILE A 234 22.06 -31.30 38.09
C ILE A 234 22.29 -29.87 38.60
N ALA A 235 21.27 -29.01 38.55
CA ALA A 235 21.35 -27.63 39.02
C ALA A 235 21.59 -27.55 40.54
N ASP A 236 20.94 -28.42 41.32
CA ASP A 236 21.10 -28.49 42.77
C ASP A 236 22.53 -28.89 43.19
N LEU A 237 23.21 -29.73 42.40
CA LEU A 237 24.64 -30.05 42.60
C LEU A 237 25.54 -28.82 42.43
N GLY A 238 25.13 -27.84 41.62
CA GLY A 238 25.86 -26.58 41.41
C GLY A 238 25.82 -25.63 42.61
N ASN A 239 24.90 -25.84 43.55
CA ASN A 239 24.77 -25.04 44.77
C ASN A 239 25.69 -25.52 45.91
N ALA A 240 26.46 -26.60 45.70
CA ALA A 240 27.34 -27.15 46.71
C ALA A 240 28.68 -26.38 46.79
N PRO A 241 29.20 -26.09 48.00
CA PRO A 241 30.41 -25.29 48.18
C PRO A 241 31.71 -25.99 47.72
N ARG A 242 31.72 -27.32 47.55
CA ARG A 242 32.86 -28.07 47.01
C ARG A 242 32.41 -29.33 46.30
N ILE A 243 32.94 -29.58 45.11
CA ILE A 243 32.56 -30.73 44.28
C ILE A 243 33.35 -31.99 44.70
N SER A 244 32.65 -32.98 45.25
CA SER A 244 33.26 -34.27 45.63
C SER A 244 33.44 -35.22 44.42
N LYS A 245 34.11 -36.36 44.61
CA LYS A 245 34.24 -37.39 43.57
C LYS A 245 32.88 -38.06 43.28
N GLU A 246 32.10 -38.25 44.33
CA GLU A 246 30.75 -38.82 44.30
C GLU A 246 29.80 -37.89 43.53
N MET A 247 29.85 -36.59 43.78
CA MET A 247 29.06 -35.59 43.06
C MET A 247 29.35 -35.58 41.55
N ARG A 248 30.62 -35.74 41.15
CA ARG A 248 31.01 -35.86 39.73
C ARG A 248 30.44 -37.11 39.08
N SER A 249 30.37 -38.22 39.82
CA SER A 249 29.75 -39.46 39.35
C SER A 249 28.24 -39.28 39.13
N VAL A 250 27.54 -38.67 40.10
CA VAL A 250 26.09 -38.38 40.01
C VAL A 250 25.80 -37.42 38.87
N PHE A 251 26.63 -36.39 38.69
CA PHE A 251 26.51 -35.48 37.55
C PHE A 251 26.67 -36.20 36.21
N ALA A 252 27.72 -37.02 36.05
CA ALA A 252 28.00 -37.74 34.82
C ALA A 252 26.87 -38.73 34.46
N GLU A 253 26.29 -39.40 35.45
CA GLU A 253 25.15 -40.30 35.28
C GLU A 253 23.88 -39.55 34.85
N ASN A 254 23.53 -38.46 35.54
CA ASN A 254 22.38 -37.64 35.20
C ASN A 254 22.52 -36.99 33.82
N LEU A 255 23.71 -36.49 33.49
CA LEU A 255 24.01 -35.97 32.15
C LEU A 255 23.86 -37.07 31.09
N SER A 256 24.34 -38.28 31.37
CA SER A 256 24.19 -39.42 30.45
C SER A 256 22.73 -39.82 30.25
N ASN A 257 21.89 -39.77 31.30
CA ASN A 257 20.44 -39.97 31.19
C ASN A 257 19.75 -38.92 30.30
N LEU A 258 20.28 -37.70 30.24
CA LEU A 258 19.76 -36.68 29.32
C LEU A 258 20.17 -36.94 27.88
N ILE A 259 21.45 -37.20 27.59
CA ILE A 259 21.98 -37.09 26.22
C ILE A 259 22.42 -38.41 25.57
N SER A 260 22.63 -39.48 26.33
CA SER A 260 23.18 -40.73 25.81
C SER A 260 22.07 -41.66 25.31
N SER A 261 22.24 -42.21 24.09
CA SER A 261 21.37 -43.24 23.52
C SER A 261 21.82 -44.68 23.82
N ARG A 262 22.88 -44.86 24.63
CA ARG A 262 23.41 -46.19 24.98
C ARG A 262 22.67 -46.75 26.20
N GLU A 263 22.35 -48.04 26.20
CA GLU A 263 21.90 -48.71 27.42
C GLU A 263 22.99 -48.66 28.51
N PRO A 264 22.65 -48.41 29.79
CA PRO A 264 21.30 -48.37 30.39
C PRO A 264 20.63 -46.98 30.43
N TYR A 265 21.13 -45.96 29.73
CA TYR A 265 20.68 -44.56 29.86
C TYR A 265 19.38 -44.27 29.10
N GLN A 266 18.59 -43.35 29.64
CA GLN A 266 17.21 -43.10 29.18
C GLN A 266 17.07 -42.19 27.94
N HIS A 267 18.13 -41.50 27.52
CA HIS A 267 18.15 -40.56 26.39
C HIS A 267 16.99 -39.54 26.39
N LEU A 268 16.75 -38.86 27.51
CA LEU A 268 15.55 -38.03 27.71
C LEU A 268 15.51 -36.77 26.83
N TRP A 269 16.67 -36.31 26.36
CA TRP A 269 16.79 -35.14 25.50
C TRP A 269 17.04 -35.53 24.05
N HIS A 270 15.95 -35.87 23.36
CA HIS A 270 16.00 -36.10 21.93
C HIS A 270 16.22 -34.77 21.19
N SER A 271 17.41 -34.58 20.61
CA SER A 271 17.65 -33.51 19.65
C SER A 271 16.72 -33.72 18.45
N GLY A 272 15.62 -32.97 18.41
CA GLY A 272 14.65 -33.04 17.34
C GLY A 272 15.34 -32.72 16.02
N ASP A 273 15.39 -33.71 15.14
CA ASP A 273 16.05 -33.73 13.84
C ASP A 273 15.45 -32.77 12.80
N ILE A 274 14.78 -31.69 13.21
CA ILE A 274 14.18 -30.71 12.30
C ILE A 274 15.26 -30.00 11.46
N HIS A 275 16.45 -29.82 12.02
CA HIS A 275 17.61 -29.24 11.32
C HIS A 275 18.37 -30.25 10.44
N ARG A 276 18.41 -31.55 10.77
CA ARG A 276 19.05 -32.58 9.92
C ARG A 276 18.16 -33.03 8.76
N ARG A 277 16.83 -33.09 8.93
CA ARG A 277 15.87 -33.44 7.87
C ARG A 277 15.41 -32.23 7.04
N GLY A 278 15.69 -31.00 7.50
CA GLY A 278 15.33 -29.76 6.81
C GLY A 278 15.82 -29.71 5.37
N ARG A 279 17.04 -30.17 5.06
CA ARG A 279 17.58 -30.17 3.69
C ARG A 279 16.75 -30.97 2.67
N ARG A 280 15.99 -31.99 3.08
CA ARG A 280 15.11 -32.75 2.16
C ARG A 280 13.79 -32.03 1.84
N HIS A 281 13.33 -31.14 2.73
CA HIS A 281 12.09 -30.37 2.54
C HIS A 281 12.36 -28.91 2.11
N SER A 282 13.61 -28.44 2.20
CA SER A 282 14.08 -27.14 1.72
C SER A 282 14.39 -27.11 0.22
N ILE A 283 13.87 -28.05 -0.58
CA ILE A 283 13.78 -27.83 -2.03
C ILE A 283 12.70 -26.76 -2.23
N ILE A 284 13.10 -25.50 -2.06
CA ILE A 284 12.42 -24.36 -2.65
C ILE A 284 12.29 -24.73 -4.14
N PRO A 285 11.08 -24.71 -4.72
CA PRO A 285 10.98 -24.84 -6.17
C PRO A 285 11.80 -23.69 -6.73
N ARG A 286 12.96 -23.99 -7.34
CA ARG A 286 13.68 -23.00 -8.13
C ARG A 286 12.63 -22.40 -9.07
N ARG A 287 12.37 -21.10 -8.93
CA ARG A 287 11.59 -20.34 -9.92
C ARG A 287 12.13 -20.80 -11.28
N ARG A 288 11.32 -21.54 -12.03
CA ARG A 288 11.58 -21.72 -13.45
C ARG A 288 11.46 -20.31 -14.01
N SER A 289 12.59 -19.67 -14.25
CA SER A 289 12.65 -18.56 -15.19
C SER A 289 11.96 -19.07 -16.46
N HIS A 290 10.78 -18.54 -16.73
CA HIS A 290 10.15 -18.66 -18.03
C HIS A 290 11.09 -17.99 -19.03
N CYS A 291 11.92 -18.79 -19.70
CA CYS A 291 12.40 -18.42 -21.01
C CYS A 291 11.21 -18.56 -21.96
N SER A 292 10.68 -17.42 -22.40
CA SER A 292 9.71 -17.37 -23.50
C SER A 292 10.25 -18.10 -24.74
N PRO A 293 9.40 -18.78 -25.52
CA PRO A 293 9.82 -19.31 -26.81
C PRO A 293 10.08 -18.12 -27.76
N ARG A 294 11.30 -18.05 -28.30
CA ARG A 294 11.62 -17.14 -29.41
C ARG A 294 10.71 -17.50 -30.58
N ALA A 295 9.86 -16.55 -30.96
CA ALA A 295 9.20 -16.53 -32.25
C ALA A 295 10.26 -16.59 -33.37
N GLY A 296 9.99 -17.44 -34.37
CA GLY A 296 10.83 -17.61 -35.53
C GLY A 296 11.00 -16.30 -36.31
N ARG A 297 12.25 -16.04 -36.69
CA ARG A 297 12.57 -15.24 -37.87
C ARG A 297 13.64 -16.01 -38.65
N GLN A 298 13.31 -16.35 -39.89
CA GLN A 298 14.34 -16.60 -40.91
C GLN A 298 15.22 -15.34 -41.05
N PRO A 299 16.46 -15.50 -41.50
CA PRO A 299 16.72 -14.92 -42.81
C PRO A 299 17.60 -15.78 -43.71
N ASN A 300 17.33 -15.60 -45.00
CA ASN A 300 18.10 -16.09 -46.13
C ASN A 300 19.37 -15.22 -46.32
N SER A 301 20.42 -15.87 -46.81
CA SER A 301 21.45 -15.36 -47.74
C SER A 301 22.62 -14.44 -47.28
N ARG A 302 23.82 -14.96 -47.58
CA ARG A 302 25.07 -14.34 -48.10
C ARG A 302 26.15 -13.78 -47.14
N GLN A 303 27.29 -14.49 -47.21
CA GLN A 303 28.68 -14.02 -47.42
C GLN A 303 29.62 -13.67 -46.23
N ASN A 304 30.67 -14.50 -46.17
CA ASN A 304 32.11 -14.21 -46.03
C ASN A 304 32.80 -14.17 -44.64
N GLY A 305 33.91 -14.92 -44.55
CA GLY A 305 35.06 -14.74 -43.63
C GLY A 305 35.06 -15.64 -42.38
N VAL A 306 35.74 -16.80 -42.33
CA VAL A 306 37.18 -16.98 -41.97
C VAL A 306 37.45 -16.30 -40.61
N THR A 307 37.78 -16.96 -39.48
CA THR A 307 38.75 -18.04 -39.23
C THR A 307 38.54 -18.64 -37.83
N SER A 308 38.87 -19.92 -37.70
CA SER A 308 39.10 -20.71 -36.49
C SER A 308 40.23 -20.18 -35.60
N ARG A 309 40.11 -20.36 -34.27
CA ARG A 309 41.17 -20.90 -33.39
C ARG A 309 40.64 -21.19 -31.98
N CYS A 310 40.58 -22.48 -31.65
CA CYS A 310 40.71 -22.97 -30.27
C CYS A 310 42.20 -23.00 -29.92
N VAL A 311 42.58 -22.57 -28.71
CA VAL A 311 43.68 -23.18 -27.95
C VAL A 311 43.42 -22.98 -26.44
N SER A 312 43.48 -24.11 -25.72
CA SER A 312 43.67 -24.36 -24.27
C SER A 312 42.81 -23.59 -23.25
#